data_AF-A0A9E5RW25-F1
#
_entry.id   AF-A0A9E5RW25-F1
#
_cell.length_a   1.000
_cell.length_b   1.000
_cell.length_c   1.000
_cell.angle_alpha   90.00
_cell.angle_beta   90.00
_cell.angle_gamma   90.00
#
_symmetry.space_group_name_H-M   'P 1'
#
loop_
_entity.id
_entity.type
_entity.pdbx_description
1 polymer ?
#
loop_
_entity_poly.entity_id
_entity_poly.type
_entity_poly.pdbx_seq_one_letter_code
_entity_poly.pdbx_strand_id
1 'polypeptide(L)'
;MPNVSGLLVVAQLCFYNALTRLAIYPNLEKPQQEEFLNIIEVNLGKMHKWANHAPMNFLHKSCLIEAEKYRVLGNNIEAMDYYDRAISLAKENEYLNEEALANELAGKFYLEWGKEKIAQMYMAEAYYCYVRWGAKTKVRDLAKRYPELLGNVAEEEENTDVTEYQNINENIHQNENQDVNQNTNVPSRNSLANFSNNRTTFGSFASHSSFGNSLDMAAVMKASQVLSEKLIWSNYFLV
;
A
#
# COMPACT_ATOMS: atom_id res chain seq x y z
N MET A 1 29.50 6.54 11.75
CA MET A 1 28.03 6.52 11.60
C MET A 1 27.62 5.06 11.48
N PRO A 2 26.84 4.47 12.39
CA PRO A 2 26.23 3.17 12.13
C PRO A 2 25.39 3.29 10.85
N ASN A 3 25.45 2.30 9.96
CA ASN A 3 24.76 2.32 8.67
C ASN A 3 23.25 2.55 8.87
N VAL A 4 22.74 3.70 8.44
CA VAL A 4 21.30 4.04 8.48
C VAL A 4 20.46 2.98 7.76
N SER A 5 21.00 2.37 6.69
CA SER A 5 20.37 1.25 5.99
C SER A 5 20.19 0.00 6.86
N GLY A 6 21.13 -0.28 7.77
CA GLY A 6 21.02 -1.40 8.71
C GLY A 6 19.92 -1.18 9.74
N LEU A 7 19.70 0.06 10.17
CA LEU A 7 18.65 0.42 11.12
C LEU A 7 17.24 0.21 10.50
N LEU A 8 17.03 0.62 9.25
CA LEU A 8 15.74 0.47 8.57
C LEU A 8 15.36 -0.99 8.38
N VAL A 9 16.30 -1.83 7.92
CA VAL A 9 16.06 -3.27 7.71
C VAL A 9 15.75 -3.97 9.03
N VAL A 10 16.50 -3.65 10.10
CA VAL A 10 16.25 -4.22 11.43
C VAL A 10 14.88 -3.80 11.97
N ALA A 11 14.47 -2.55 11.75
CA ALA A 11 13.16 -2.07 12.16
C ALA A 11 12.01 -2.79 11.42
N GLN A 12 12.13 -2.96 10.10
CA GLN A 12 11.17 -3.72 9.31
C GLN A 12 11.08 -5.19 9.76
N LEU A 13 12.23 -5.82 10.02
CA LEU A 13 12.26 -7.20 10.53
C LEU A 13 11.56 -7.31 11.89
N CYS A 14 11.86 -6.42 12.84
CA CYS A 14 11.19 -6.39 14.13
C CYS A 14 9.68 -6.20 13.99
N PHE A 15 9.26 -5.31 13.09
CA PHE A 15 7.85 -5.02 12.82
C PHE A 15 7.10 -6.24 12.27
N TYR A 16 7.55 -6.80 11.14
CA TYR A 16 6.86 -7.94 10.54
C TYR A 16 6.99 -9.23 11.35
N ASN A 17 8.09 -9.40 12.10
CA ASN A 17 8.21 -10.54 13.02
C ASN A 17 7.18 -10.47 14.14
N ALA A 18 6.94 -9.28 14.73
CA ALA A 18 5.92 -9.10 15.76
C ALA A 18 4.52 -9.39 15.20
N LEU A 19 4.15 -8.80 14.05
CA LEU A 19 2.84 -9.01 13.44
C LEU A 19 2.60 -10.48 13.05
N THR A 20 3.61 -11.16 12.50
CA THR A 20 3.50 -12.58 12.13
C THR A 20 3.28 -13.46 13.37
N ARG A 21 3.96 -13.17 14.48
CA ARG A 21 3.77 -13.88 15.75
C ARG A 21 2.38 -13.64 16.34
N LEU A 22 1.91 -12.39 16.31
CA LEU A 22 0.55 -12.04 16.76
C LEU A 22 -0.53 -12.72 15.90
N ALA A 23 -0.30 -12.86 14.59
CA ALA A 23 -1.25 -13.54 13.70
C ALA A 23 -1.44 -15.03 14.04
N ILE A 24 -0.39 -15.72 14.51
CA ILE A 24 -0.47 -17.15 14.89
C ILE A 24 -0.74 -17.38 16.39
N TYR A 25 -0.60 -16.34 17.22
CA TYR A 25 -0.75 -16.41 18.67
C TYR A 25 -2.01 -17.13 19.17
N PRO A 26 -3.21 -16.89 18.60
CA PRO A 26 -4.43 -17.56 19.05
C PRO A 26 -4.41 -19.09 18.90
N ASN A 27 -3.57 -19.62 18.02
CA ASN A 27 -3.49 -21.05 17.70
C ASN A 27 -2.39 -21.80 18.47
N LEU A 28 -1.69 -21.12 19.39
CA LEU A 28 -0.56 -21.69 20.14
C LEU A 28 -0.97 -22.21 21.51
N GLU A 29 -0.16 -23.13 22.05
CA GLU A 29 -0.28 -23.54 23.45
C GLU A 29 0.18 -22.41 24.40
N LYS A 30 -0.36 -22.38 25.63
CA LYS A 30 -0.07 -21.31 26.61
C LYS A 30 1.42 -21.04 26.84
N PRO A 31 2.32 -22.04 26.97
CA PRO A 31 3.74 -21.77 27.15
C PRO A 31 4.37 -21.03 25.95
N GLN A 32 3.95 -21.37 24.74
CA GLN A 32 4.42 -20.72 23.50
C GLN A 32 3.87 -19.30 23.36
N GLN A 33 2.63 -19.07 23.82
CA GLN A 33 2.02 -17.74 23.89
C GLN A 33 2.85 -16.80 24.77
N GLU A 34 3.22 -17.24 25.98
CA GLU A 34 4.06 -16.44 26.88
C GLU A 34 5.44 -16.13 26.28
N GLU A 35 6.08 -17.11 25.64
CA GLU A 35 7.35 -16.89 24.94
C GLU A 35 7.22 -15.83 23.83
N PHE A 36 6.14 -15.91 23.04
CA PHE A 36 5.89 -14.98 21.95
C PHE A 36 5.65 -13.56 22.46
N LEU A 37 4.85 -13.39 23.52
CA LEU A 37 4.64 -12.09 24.14
C LEU A 37 5.95 -11.47 24.63
N ASN A 38 6.82 -12.26 25.27
CA ASN A 38 8.14 -11.78 25.70
C ASN A 38 8.99 -11.27 24.52
N ILE A 39 9.00 -11.99 23.39
CA ILE A 39 9.72 -11.56 22.18
C ILE A 39 9.09 -10.29 21.59
N ILE A 40 7.77 -10.20 21.56
CA ILE A 40 7.03 -9.03 21.06
C ILE A 40 7.35 -7.80 21.92
N GLU A 41 7.34 -7.93 23.26
CA GLU A 41 7.70 -6.84 24.19
C GLU A 41 9.13 -6.34 23.99
N VAL A 42 10.09 -7.25 23.76
CA VAL A 42 11.48 -6.85 23.43
C VAL A 42 11.53 -6.08 22.11
N ASN A 43 10.77 -6.50 21.08
CA ASN A 43 10.72 -5.82 19.80
C ASN A 43 10.00 -4.46 19.90
N LEU A 44 8.91 -4.37 20.65
CA LEU A 44 8.22 -3.12 20.97
C LEU A 44 9.14 -2.14 21.69
N GLY A 45 9.90 -2.60 22.70
CA GLY A 45 10.88 -1.77 23.39
C GLY A 45 11.95 -1.18 22.47
N LYS A 46 12.39 -1.93 21.44
CA LYS A 46 13.28 -1.40 20.39
C LYS A 46 12.55 -0.39 19.50
N MET A 47 11.32 -0.70 19.08
CA MET A 47 10.52 0.18 18.24
C MET A 47 10.23 1.52 18.92
N HIS A 48 9.87 1.52 20.20
CA HIS A 48 9.69 2.74 20.98
C HIS A 48 10.97 3.55 21.11
N LYS A 49 12.13 2.90 21.32
CA LYS A 49 13.42 3.61 21.32
C LYS A 49 13.66 4.31 19.99
N TRP A 50 13.36 3.68 18.86
CA TRP A 50 13.50 4.32 17.56
C TRP A 50 12.45 5.42 17.34
N ALA A 51 11.20 5.20 17.73
CA ALA A 51 10.13 6.20 17.66
C ALA A 51 10.44 7.46 18.49
N ASN A 52 11.14 7.34 19.61
CA ASN A 52 11.58 8.50 20.40
C ASN A 52 12.57 9.40 19.64
N HIS A 53 13.36 8.84 18.73
CA HIS A 53 14.32 9.61 17.93
C HIS A 53 13.75 10.04 16.58
N ALA A 54 12.80 9.27 16.04
CA ALA A 54 12.33 9.36 14.68
C ALA A 54 10.85 8.91 14.59
N PRO A 55 9.92 9.66 15.21
CA PRO A 55 8.53 9.24 15.36
C PRO A 55 7.82 9.04 14.03
N MET A 56 8.07 9.91 13.05
CA MET A 56 7.53 9.80 11.69
C MET A 56 7.83 8.44 11.03
N ASN A 57 8.99 7.84 11.32
CA ASN A 57 9.43 6.60 10.68
C ASN A 57 8.95 5.33 11.42
N PHE A 58 8.70 5.42 12.73
CA PHE A 58 8.57 4.22 13.58
C PHE A 58 7.34 4.20 14.48
N LEU A 59 6.70 5.35 14.75
CA LEU A 59 5.60 5.42 15.70
C LEU A 59 4.37 4.65 15.20
N HIS A 60 4.00 4.81 13.93
CA HIS A 60 2.89 4.05 13.31
C HIS A 60 3.10 2.52 13.44
N LYS A 61 4.34 2.04 13.28
CA LYS A 61 4.70 0.63 13.45
C LYS A 61 4.48 0.15 14.88
N SER A 62 4.96 0.91 15.87
CA SER A 62 4.74 0.56 17.28
C SER A 62 3.26 0.55 17.63
N CYS A 63 2.49 1.54 17.14
CA CYS A 63 1.05 1.59 17.38
C CYS A 63 0.33 0.36 16.79
N LEU A 64 0.71 -0.08 15.59
CA LEU A 64 0.08 -1.26 14.98
C LEU A 64 0.42 -2.56 15.71
N ILE A 65 1.66 -2.72 16.19
CA ILE A 65 2.04 -3.88 17.01
C ILE A 65 1.26 -3.88 18.33
N GLU A 66 1.12 -2.72 18.99
CA GLU A 66 0.31 -2.58 20.21
C GLU A 66 -1.16 -2.93 19.94
N ALA A 67 -1.75 -2.44 18.83
CA ALA A 67 -3.13 -2.75 18.47
C ALA A 67 -3.37 -4.27 18.35
N GLU A 68 -2.51 -4.97 17.60
CA GLU A 68 -2.58 -6.42 17.45
C GLU A 68 -2.33 -7.16 18.78
N LYS A 69 -1.43 -6.65 19.64
CA LYS A 69 -1.20 -7.20 20.98
C LYS A 69 -2.47 -7.09 21.83
N TYR A 70 -3.12 -5.94 21.84
CA TYR A 70 -4.39 -5.75 22.55
C TYR A 70 -5.50 -6.62 21.98
N ARG A 71 -5.59 -6.77 20.64
CA ARG A 71 -6.53 -7.68 19.99
C ARG A 71 -6.38 -9.12 20.51
N VAL A 72 -5.18 -9.68 20.47
CA VAL A 72 -4.97 -11.09 20.86
C VAL A 72 -5.14 -11.32 22.36
N LEU A 73 -5.04 -10.27 23.18
CA LEU A 73 -5.30 -10.29 24.62
C LEU A 73 -6.79 -10.03 24.96
N GLY A 74 -7.62 -9.67 23.98
CA GLY A 74 -9.05 -9.38 24.18
C GLY A 74 -9.35 -7.96 24.70
N ASN A 75 -8.37 -7.06 24.67
CA ASN A 75 -8.49 -5.68 25.14
C ASN A 75 -8.98 -4.79 23.98
N ASN A 76 -10.26 -4.91 23.66
CA ASN A 76 -10.80 -4.35 22.43
C ASN A 76 -10.76 -2.80 22.38
N ILE A 77 -10.96 -2.11 23.50
CA ILE A 77 -10.98 -0.63 23.53
C ILE A 77 -9.60 -0.09 23.18
N GLU A 78 -8.56 -0.62 23.82
CA GLU A 78 -7.18 -0.26 23.54
C GLU A 78 -6.80 -0.63 22.10
N ALA A 79 -7.22 -1.81 21.62
CA ALA A 79 -6.96 -2.21 20.23
C ALA A 79 -7.51 -1.17 19.24
N MET A 80 -8.75 -0.70 19.42
CA MET A 80 -9.37 0.34 18.59
C MET A 80 -8.52 1.61 18.54
N ASP A 81 -8.19 2.16 19.71
CA ASP A 81 -7.43 3.41 19.83
C ASP A 81 -6.07 3.31 19.13
N TYR A 82 -5.41 2.15 19.26
CA TYR A 82 -4.11 1.93 18.66
C TYR A 82 -4.16 1.68 17.15
N TYR A 83 -5.21 1.05 16.62
CA TYR A 83 -5.42 0.95 15.16
C TYR A 83 -5.60 2.33 14.54
N ASP A 84 -6.48 3.16 15.10
CA ASP A 84 -6.74 4.50 14.57
C ASP A 84 -5.50 5.39 14.59
N ARG A 85 -4.70 5.29 15.66
CA ARG A 85 -3.40 5.97 15.75
C ARG A 85 -2.41 5.46 14.71
N ALA A 86 -2.32 4.14 14.51
CA ALA A 86 -1.42 3.55 13.52
C ALA A 86 -1.77 4.01 12.10
N ILE A 87 -3.05 3.99 11.73
CA ILE A 87 -3.57 4.43 10.42
C ILE A 87 -3.28 5.91 10.21
N SER A 88 -3.65 6.76 11.18
CA SER A 88 -3.48 8.21 11.09
C SER A 88 -2.01 8.60 10.91
N LEU A 89 -1.11 7.99 11.69
CA LEU A 89 0.32 8.26 11.61
C LEU A 89 0.95 7.71 10.32
N ALA A 90 0.52 6.55 9.84
CA ALA A 90 1.00 6.01 8.56
C ALA A 90 0.58 6.93 7.39
N LYS A 91 -0.67 7.40 7.42
CA LYS A 91 -1.22 8.34 6.43
C LYS A 91 -0.51 9.69 6.44
N GLU A 92 -0.33 10.29 7.62
CA GLU A 92 0.36 11.58 7.80
C GLU A 92 1.78 11.56 7.25
N ASN A 93 2.45 10.41 7.35
CA ASN A 93 3.85 10.23 6.91
C ASN A 93 3.96 9.47 5.58
N GLU A 94 2.85 9.35 4.82
CA GLU A 94 2.79 8.78 3.47
C GLU A 94 3.26 7.31 3.34
N TYR A 95 3.17 6.53 4.42
CA TYR A 95 3.45 5.09 4.42
C TYR A 95 2.26 4.28 3.91
N LEU A 96 1.94 4.46 2.61
CA LEU A 96 0.73 3.91 1.97
C LEU A 96 0.55 2.39 2.16
N ASN A 97 1.63 1.62 2.04
CA ASN A 97 1.58 0.17 2.21
C ASN A 97 1.29 -0.25 3.66
N GLU A 98 1.64 0.59 4.62
CA GLU A 98 1.44 0.34 6.05
C GLU A 98 0.11 0.87 6.54
N GLU A 99 -0.36 1.98 5.96
CA GLU A 99 -1.74 2.45 6.05
C GLU A 99 -2.70 1.35 5.55
N ALA A 100 -2.43 0.74 4.39
CA ALA A 100 -3.21 -0.37 3.86
C ALA A 100 -3.25 -1.56 4.82
N LEU A 101 -2.08 -1.95 5.36
CA LEU A 101 -1.98 -3.07 6.29
C LEU A 101 -2.71 -2.79 7.61
N ALA A 102 -2.58 -1.58 8.15
CA ALA A 102 -3.24 -1.19 9.40
C ALA A 102 -4.76 -1.18 9.24
N ASN A 103 -5.27 -0.65 8.12
CA ASN A 103 -6.69 -0.72 7.77
C ASN A 103 -7.18 -2.17 7.61
N GLU A 104 -6.43 -3.04 6.92
CA GLU A 104 -6.84 -4.45 6.76
C GLU A 104 -6.94 -5.16 8.12
N LEU A 105 -5.95 -4.95 9.00
CA LEU A 105 -5.93 -5.55 10.33
C LEU A 105 -7.05 -5.01 11.22
N ALA A 106 -7.31 -3.70 11.19
CA ALA A 106 -8.44 -3.09 11.88
C ALA A 106 -9.78 -3.65 11.37
N GLY A 107 -9.94 -3.77 10.04
CA GLY A 107 -11.12 -4.36 9.43
C GLY A 107 -11.37 -5.79 9.90
N LYS A 108 -10.33 -6.62 9.95
CA LYS A 108 -10.42 -8.00 10.46
C LYS A 108 -10.79 -8.04 11.94
N PHE A 109 -10.17 -7.19 12.74
CA PHE A 109 -10.50 -7.06 14.16
C PHE A 109 -11.99 -6.72 14.38
N TYR A 110 -12.51 -5.71 13.69
CA TYR A 110 -13.93 -5.36 13.81
C TYR A 110 -14.86 -6.46 13.28
N LEU A 111 -14.44 -7.21 12.26
CA LEU A 111 -15.20 -8.35 11.76
C LEU A 111 -15.25 -9.48 12.79
N GLU A 112 -14.11 -9.85 13.38
CA GLU A 112 -14.01 -10.84 14.47
C GLU A 112 -14.86 -10.42 15.69
N TRP A 113 -14.98 -9.12 15.95
CA TRP A 113 -15.82 -8.58 17.02
C TRP A 113 -17.31 -8.43 16.65
N GLY A 114 -17.71 -8.76 15.42
CA GLY A 114 -19.11 -8.67 14.95
C GLY A 114 -19.59 -7.23 14.67
N LYS A 115 -18.67 -6.32 14.34
CA LYS A 115 -18.95 -4.92 13.96
C LYS A 115 -18.81 -4.72 12.45
N GLU A 116 -19.60 -5.46 11.68
CA GLU A 116 -19.49 -5.54 10.21
C GLU A 116 -19.48 -4.19 9.49
N LYS A 117 -20.36 -3.25 9.89
CA LYS A 117 -20.39 -1.90 9.27
C LYS A 117 -19.09 -1.14 9.44
N ILE A 118 -18.45 -1.28 10.60
CA ILE A 118 -17.16 -0.63 10.87
C ILE A 118 -16.06 -1.38 10.10
N ALA A 119 -16.08 -2.71 10.12
CA ALA A 119 -15.15 -3.54 9.36
C ALA A 119 -15.15 -3.21 7.87
N GLN A 120 -16.33 -2.99 7.27
CA GLN A 120 -16.48 -2.59 5.88
C GLN A 120 -15.72 -1.30 5.55
N MET A 121 -15.81 -0.29 6.42
CA MET A 121 -15.12 1.00 6.21
C MET A 121 -13.61 0.80 6.15
N TYR A 122 -13.02 0.11 7.14
CA TYR A 122 -11.57 -0.15 7.13
C TYR A 122 -11.14 -1.06 5.98
N MET A 123 -11.95 -2.05 5.60
CA MET A 123 -11.64 -2.92 4.46
C MET A 123 -11.63 -2.16 3.13
N ALA A 124 -12.57 -1.22 2.93
CA ALA A 124 -12.60 -0.37 1.76
C ALA A 124 -11.35 0.54 1.69
N GLU A 125 -10.98 1.19 2.81
CA GLU A 125 -9.76 2.00 2.89
C GLU A 125 -8.49 1.17 2.63
N ALA A 126 -8.41 -0.05 3.18
CA ALA A 126 -7.32 -0.98 2.90
C ALA A 126 -7.23 -1.30 1.40
N TYR A 127 -8.38 -1.62 0.79
CA TYR A 127 -8.50 -1.91 -0.63
C TYR A 127 -7.96 -0.76 -1.48
N TYR A 128 -8.46 0.47 -1.27
CA TYR A 128 -8.00 1.65 -2.02
C TYR A 128 -6.51 1.94 -1.82
N CYS A 129 -6.00 1.79 -0.60
CA CYS A 129 -4.57 1.96 -0.35
C CYS A 129 -3.73 0.92 -1.10
N TYR A 130 -4.18 -0.34 -1.14
CA TYR A 130 -3.51 -1.40 -1.90
C TYR A 130 -3.55 -1.15 -3.41
N VAL A 131 -4.64 -0.58 -3.93
CA VAL A 131 -4.76 -0.21 -5.34
C VAL A 131 -3.80 0.91 -5.69
N ARG A 132 -3.81 1.99 -4.91
CA ARG A 132 -2.88 3.12 -5.08
C ARG A 132 -1.41 2.70 -4.95
N TRP A 133 -1.12 1.71 -4.11
CA TRP A 133 0.22 1.14 -3.97
C TRP A 133 0.59 0.20 -5.15
N GLY A 134 -0.38 -0.25 -5.94
CA GLY A 134 -0.18 -1.15 -7.08
C GLY A 134 -0.12 -2.63 -6.70
N ALA A 135 -0.61 -3.02 -5.52
CA ALA A 135 -0.57 -4.38 -5.01
C ALA A 135 -1.68 -5.27 -5.60
N LYS A 136 -1.75 -5.38 -6.93
CA LYS A 136 -2.84 -6.05 -7.68
C LYS A 136 -3.21 -7.44 -7.15
N THR A 137 -2.20 -8.26 -6.79
CA THR A 137 -2.45 -9.60 -6.22
C THR A 137 -3.21 -9.52 -4.90
N LYS A 138 -2.84 -8.55 -4.05
CA LYS A 138 -3.44 -8.34 -2.74
C LYS A 138 -4.85 -7.76 -2.84
N VAL A 139 -5.07 -6.84 -3.77
CA VAL A 139 -6.39 -6.27 -4.11
C VAL A 139 -7.37 -7.38 -4.50
N ARG A 140 -7.00 -8.20 -5.49
CA ARG A 140 -7.82 -9.32 -5.96
C ARG A 140 -8.09 -10.34 -4.86
N ASP A 141 -7.08 -10.61 -4.04
CA ASP A 141 -7.20 -11.51 -2.90
C ASP A 141 -8.20 -10.98 -1.85
N LEU A 142 -8.14 -9.69 -1.54
CA LEU A 142 -9.03 -9.05 -0.59
C LEU A 142 -10.49 -9.05 -1.09
N ALA A 143 -10.72 -8.66 -2.35
CA ALA A 143 -12.05 -8.71 -2.98
C ALA A 143 -12.64 -10.12 -3.00
N LYS A 144 -11.80 -11.14 -3.27
CA LYS A 144 -12.24 -12.53 -3.26
C LYS A 144 -12.59 -13.06 -1.87
N ARG A 145 -11.84 -12.66 -0.83
CA ARG A 145 -12.05 -13.13 0.55
C ARG A 145 -13.23 -12.43 1.23
N TYR A 146 -13.47 -11.17 0.91
CA TYR A 146 -14.48 -10.34 1.57
C TYR A 146 -15.46 -9.71 0.57
N PRO A 147 -16.15 -10.51 -0.26
CA PRO A 147 -17.05 -9.97 -1.29
C PRO A 147 -18.22 -9.17 -0.67
N GLU A 148 -18.71 -9.57 0.50
CA GLU A 148 -19.80 -8.88 1.20
C GLU A 148 -19.38 -7.51 1.74
N LEU A 149 -18.10 -7.33 2.07
CA LEU A 149 -17.57 -6.06 2.56
C LEU A 149 -17.16 -5.14 1.39
N LEU A 150 -16.67 -5.73 0.28
CA LEU A 150 -16.04 -4.99 -0.81
C LEU A 150 -16.82 -4.95 -2.12
N GLY A 151 -17.98 -5.60 -2.22
CA GLY A 151 -18.73 -5.75 -3.49
C GLY A 151 -18.89 -4.44 -4.25
N ASN A 152 -19.35 -3.38 -3.57
CA ASN A 152 -19.55 -2.07 -4.20
C ASN A 152 -18.23 -1.38 -4.58
N VAL A 153 -17.15 -1.61 -3.82
CA VAL A 153 -15.86 -0.93 -4.01
C VAL A 153 -15.06 -1.55 -5.16
N ALA A 154 -15.10 -2.88 -5.29
CA ALA A 154 -14.39 -3.59 -6.35
C ALA A 154 -15.01 -3.35 -7.74
N GLU A 155 -16.35 -3.21 -7.81
CA GLU A 155 -17.08 -2.91 -9.04
C GLU A 155 -16.75 -1.51 -9.61
N GLU A 156 -16.46 -0.52 -8.76
CA GLU A 156 -16.11 0.84 -9.18
C GLU A 156 -14.73 0.89 -9.89
N GLU A 157 -13.76 0.11 -9.43
CA GLU A 157 -12.41 0.09 -10.03
C GLU A 157 -12.32 -0.68 -11.35
N GLU A 158 -13.04 -1.80 -11.51
CA GLU A 158 -13.09 -2.50 -12.80
C GLU A 158 -13.67 -1.63 -13.93
N ASN A 159 -14.61 -0.73 -13.60
CA ASN A 159 -15.14 0.24 -14.56
C ASN A 159 -14.14 1.36 -14.92
N THR A 160 -13.20 1.67 -14.02
CA THR A 160 -12.24 2.76 -14.24
C THR A 160 -11.11 2.33 -15.20
N ASP A 161 -10.63 1.08 -15.07
CA ASP A 161 -9.61 0.50 -15.96
C ASP A 161 -10.14 0.39 -17.42
N VAL A 162 -11.44 0.21 -17.64
CA VAL A 162 -12.04 0.16 -18.99
C VAL A 162 -12.12 1.53 -19.65
N THR A 163 -12.36 2.60 -18.88
CA THR A 163 -12.48 3.97 -19.42
C THR A 163 -11.18 4.57 -19.91
N GLU A 164 -10.03 4.20 -19.35
CA GLU A 164 -8.73 4.74 -19.78
C GLU A 164 -8.28 4.17 -21.14
N TYR A 165 -8.56 2.89 -21.43
CA TYR A 165 -8.29 2.30 -22.75
C TYR A 165 -9.30 2.69 -23.84
N GLN A 166 -10.56 2.92 -23.48
CA GLN A 166 -11.57 3.39 -24.45
C GLN A 166 -11.31 4.83 -24.90
N ASN A 167 -10.88 5.71 -23.99
CA ASN A 167 -10.56 7.11 -24.32
C ASN A 167 -9.29 7.27 -25.18
N ILE A 168 -8.33 6.34 -25.11
CA ILE A 168 -7.16 6.34 -26.00
C ILE A 168 -7.56 5.94 -27.44
N ASN A 169 -8.46 4.96 -27.59
CA ASN A 169 -8.89 4.47 -28.91
C ASN A 169 -9.81 5.47 -29.63
N GLU A 170 -10.61 6.25 -28.92
CA GLU A 170 -11.40 7.32 -29.54
C GLU A 170 -10.54 8.50 -30.02
N ASN A 171 -9.44 8.82 -29.32
CA ASN A 171 -8.51 9.87 -29.74
C ASN A 171 -7.60 9.47 -30.92
N ILE A 172 -7.40 8.17 -31.18
CA ILE A 172 -6.66 7.71 -32.37
C ILE A 172 -7.53 7.83 -33.63
N HIS A 173 -8.84 7.57 -33.54
CA HIS A 173 -9.75 7.65 -34.69
C HIS A 173 -10.19 9.08 -35.07
N GLN A 174 -10.02 10.08 -34.20
CA GLN A 174 -10.30 11.48 -34.56
C GLN A 174 -9.12 12.20 -35.24
N ASN A 175 -7.90 11.69 -35.12
CA ASN A 175 -6.70 12.36 -35.66
C ASN A 175 -6.29 11.93 -37.08
N GLU A 176 -6.95 10.93 -37.69
CA GLU A 176 -6.64 10.49 -39.07
C GLU A 176 -7.49 11.17 -40.17
N ASN A 177 -8.43 12.07 -39.82
CA ASN A 177 -9.37 12.67 -40.78
C ASN A 177 -9.25 14.20 -40.97
N GLN A 178 -8.10 14.81 -40.72
CA GLN A 178 -7.91 16.26 -40.99
C GLN A 178 -7.04 16.62 -42.21
N ASP A 179 -6.47 15.67 -42.95
CA ASP A 179 -5.61 15.98 -44.10
C ASP A 179 -6.16 15.50 -45.45
N VAL A 180 -7.40 15.86 -45.82
CA VAL A 180 -7.79 15.92 -47.25
C VAL A 180 -8.85 17.01 -47.45
N ASN A 181 -8.66 17.81 -48.52
CA ASN A 181 -9.59 18.78 -49.16
C ASN A 181 -9.70 20.19 -48.54
N GLN A 182 -9.54 21.35 -49.20
CA GLN A 182 -9.16 21.77 -50.57
C GLN A 182 -8.73 23.25 -50.47
N ASN A 183 -7.73 23.70 -51.24
CA ASN A 183 -7.98 24.73 -52.27
C ASN A 183 -6.73 25.09 -53.08
N THR A 184 -6.87 24.87 -54.38
CA THR A 184 -6.11 25.45 -55.48
C THR A 184 -6.39 26.95 -55.60
N ASN A 185 -5.35 27.78 -55.66
CA ASN A 185 -5.22 28.92 -56.59
C ASN A 185 -3.88 29.66 -56.40
N VAL A 186 -3.12 29.78 -57.48
CA VAL A 186 -1.90 30.60 -57.63
C VAL A 186 -2.25 31.70 -58.64
N PRO A 187 -1.94 32.99 -58.39
CA PRO A 187 -0.73 33.56 -58.99
C PRO A 187 0.07 34.58 -58.13
N SER A 188 1.32 34.75 -58.56
CA SER A 188 2.49 35.43 -57.98
C SER A 188 2.39 36.95 -57.77
N ARG A 189 3.03 37.48 -56.71
CA ARG A 189 4.23 38.38 -56.74
C ARG A 189 4.61 38.94 -55.36
N ASN A 190 5.92 38.85 -55.06
CA ASN A 190 6.82 39.72 -54.28
C ASN A 190 6.29 40.64 -53.16
N SER A 191 6.84 40.49 -51.95
CA SER A 191 7.60 41.56 -51.27
C SER A 191 8.23 41.11 -49.94
N LEU A 192 9.45 41.59 -49.72
CA LEU A 192 10.29 41.46 -48.54
C LEU A 192 9.71 42.18 -47.30
N ALA A 193 10.07 41.68 -46.11
CA ALA A 193 10.55 42.41 -44.91
C ALA A 193 9.91 42.00 -43.57
N ASN A 194 10.76 41.46 -42.70
CA ASN A 194 11.02 41.80 -41.29
C ASN A 194 9.88 42.23 -40.35
N PHE A 195 9.78 41.59 -39.19
CA PHE A 195 9.97 42.16 -37.82
C PHE A 195 9.72 41.03 -36.80
N SER A 196 10.78 40.47 -36.19
CA SER A 196 11.31 40.75 -34.84
C SER A 196 10.48 40.24 -33.66
N ASN A 197 11.10 39.28 -32.96
CA ASN A 197 11.11 39.02 -31.51
C ASN A 197 9.79 38.75 -30.76
N ASN A 198 9.69 37.56 -30.16
CA ASN A 198 9.96 37.42 -28.72
C ASN A 198 10.23 35.96 -28.32
N ARG A 199 11.33 35.78 -27.58
CA ARG A 199 11.72 34.60 -26.82
C ARG A 199 11.03 34.66 -25.46
N THR A 200 10.44 33.55 -25.03
CA THR A 200 10.49 33.12 -23.63
C THR A 200 10.47 31.59 -23.57
N THR A 201 11.57 31.07 -23.06
CA THR A 201 11.91 29.68 -22.80
C THR A 201 11.12 29.15 -21.61
N PHE A 202 10.48 27.98 -21.74
CA PHE A 202 10.18 27.12 -20.59
C PHE A 202 10.93 25.80 -20.73
N GLY A 203 11.58 25.44 -19.63
CA GLY A 203 12.74 24.55 -19.59
C GLY A 203 12.41 23.07 -19.75
N SER A 204 13.39 22.42 -20.37
CA SER A 204 13.70 20.99 -20.34
C SER A 204 13.70 20.45 -18.91
N PHE A 205 12.89 19.42 -18.64
CA PHE A 205 13.14 18.52 -17.53
C PHE A 205 13.94 17.33 -18.04
N ALA A 206 15.23 17.39 -17.74
CA ALA A 206 16.18 16.33 -17.98
C ALA A 206 15.81 15.08 -17.16
N SER A 207 15.80 13.98 -17.88
CA SER A 207 16.05 12.63 -17.42
C SER A 207 17.13 12.53 -16.34
N HIS A 208 16.79 11.92 -15.20
CA HIS A 208 17.78 11.26 -14.35
C HIS A 208 17.57 9.74 -14.38
N SER A 209 18.59 9.10 -14.93
CA SER A 209 18.81 7.67 -15.04
C SER A 209 18.87 6.96 -13.68
N SER A 210 18.13 5.85 -13.60
CA SER A 210 18.58 4.53 -13.12
C SER A 210 19.72 4.50 -12.09
N PHE A 211 19.37 4.25 -10.83
CA PHE A 211 20.17 3.42 -9.93
C PHE A 211 19.54 2.03 -9.83
N GLY A 212 19.99 1.14 -10.71
CA GLY A 212 19.75 -0.30 -10.59
C GLY A 212 20.66 -0.91 -9.52
N ASN A 213 20.17 -2.03 -8.97
CA ASN A 213 20.82 -2.94 -8.00
C ASN A 213 20.81 -2.50 -6.54
N SER A 214 19.61 -2.41 -5.98
CA SER A 214 19.34 -2.79 -4.59
C SER A 214 18.35 -3.95 -4.69
N LEU A 215 18.67 -5.08 -4.06
CA LEU A 215 17.90 -6.33 -4.06
C LEU A 215 16.38 -6.06 -4.16
N ASP A 216 15.73 -6.78 -5.07
CA ASP A 216 14.29 -6.76 -5.30
C ASP A 216 13.53 -7.12 -4.01
N MET A 217 13.37 -6.13 -3.12
CA MET A 217 12.62 -6.24 -1.87
C MET A 217 11.16 -6.57 -2.15
N ALA A 218 10.65 -6.22 -3.34
CA ALA A 218 9.34 -6.66 -3.79
C ALA A 218 9.31 -8.17 -4.06
N ALA A 219 10.37 -8.76 -4.63
CA ALA A 219 10.50 -10.22 -4.74
C ALA A 219 10.70 -10.89 -3.37
N VAL A 220 11.47 -10.30 -2.46
CA VAL A 220 11.65 -10.84 -1.09
C VAL A 220 10.32 -10.81 -0.32
N MET A 221 9.55 -9.72 -0.43
CA MET A 221 8.22 -9.59 0.17
C MET A 221 7.22 -10.57 -0.46
N LYS A 222 7.22 -10.73 -1.79
CA LYS A 222 6.40 -11.73 -2.49
C LYS A 222 6.77 -13.15 -2.07
N ALA A 223 8.06 -13.46 -1.93
CA ALA A 223 8.51 -14.75 -1.47
C ALA A 223 8.09 -15.02 -0.01
N SER A 224 8.20 -14.02 0.88
CA SER A 224 7.73 -14.16 2.26
C SER A 224 6.22 -14.35 2.37
N GLN A 225 5.45 -13.68 1.51
CA GLN A 225 3.99 -13.80 1.48
C GLN A 225 3.53 -15.14 0.88
N VAL A 226 4.22 -15.65 -0.15
CA VAL A 226 3.96 -16.99 -0.70
C VAL A 226 4.36 -18.09 0.31
N LEU A 227 5.45 -17.89 1.07
CA LEU A 227 5.86 -18.83 2.12
C LEU A 227 4.91 -18.82 3.32
N SER A 228 4.40 -17.65 3.71
CA SER A 228 3.38 -17.57 4.77
C SER A 228 2.07 -18.22 4.33
N GLU A 229 1.64 -18.04 3.08
CA GLU A 229 0.49 -18.75 2.53
C GLU A 229 0.73 -20.27 2.55
N LYS A 230 1.87 -20.77 2.07
CA LYS A 230 2.17 -22.22 2.06
C LYS A 230 2.23 -22.86 3.45
N LEU A 231 2.71 -22.14 4.47
CA LEU A 231 2.72 -22.64 5.86
C LEU A 231 1.32 -22.69 6.47
N ILE A 232 0.42 -21.80 6.06
CA ILE A 232 -0.99 -21.82 6.46
C ILE A 232 -1.72 -23.01 5.79
N TRP A 233 -1.39 -23.36 4.53
CA TRP A 233 -2.01 -24.50 3.82
C TRP A 233 -1.56 -25.89 4.31
N SER A 234 -0.36 -26.04 4.87
CA SER A 234 0.13 -27.35 5.36
C SER A 234 -0.55 -27.82 6.65
N ASN A 235 -1.20 -26.93 7.40
CA ASN A 235 -1.89 -27.26 8.66
C ASN A 235 -3.40 -27.53 8.51
N TYR A 236 -3.95 -27.40 7.29
CA TYR A 236 -5.37 -27.64 7.01
C TYR A 236 -5.66 -28.96 6.25
N PHE A 237 -4.63 -29.78 5.98
CA PHE A 237 -4.77 -31.07 5.27
C PHE A 237 -4.24 -32.30 6.06
N LEU A 238 -4.22 -32.23 7.39
CA LEU A 238 -4.08 -33.40 8.26
C LEU A 238 -5.24 -33.48 9.26
N VAL A 239 -6.44 -33.68 8.73
CA VAL A 239 -7.56 -34.39 9.40
C VAL A 239 -8.25 -35.22 8.32
#